data_AF-A0A4Q0T547-F1
#
_entry.id   AF-A0A4Q0T547-F1
#
_cell.length_a   1.000
_cell.length_b   1.000
_cell.length_c   1.000
_cell.angle_alpha   90.00
_cell.angle_beta   90.00
_cell.angle_gamma   90.00
#
_symmetry.space_group_name_H-M   'P 1'
#
loop_
_entity.id
_entity.type
_entity.pdbx_description
1 polymer ?
#
loop_
_entity_poly.entity_id
_entity_poly.type
_entity_poly.pdbx_seq_one_letter_code
_entity_poly.pdbx_strand_id
1 'polypeptide(L)' 'MNERATAAAMRLRRSVVERPFSTIKYRIFGHPRLLMRGRAGAHIELSLAVMAYNLERMANVLGNARLTQALQIK' A
#
# COMPACT_ATOMS: atom_id res chain seq x y z
N MET A 1 29.21 6.20 -8.09
CA MET A 1 28.31 5.71 -7.02
C MET A 1 26.92 6.23 -7.32
N ASN A 2 25.90 5.39 -7.43
CA ASN A 2 24.56 5.85 -7.84
C ASN A 2 23.97 6.72 -6.71
N GLU A 3 23.83 8.03 -6.94
CA GLU A 3 23.38 9.02 -5.96
C GLU A 3 22.02 8.66 -5.34
N ARG A 4 21.19 7.91 -6.07
CA ARG A 4 19.89 7.43 -5.59
C ARG A 4 19.99 6.27 -4.60
N ALA A 5 21.15 5.60 -4.50
CA ALA A 5 21.36 4.37 -3.75
C ALA A 5 22.38 4.48 -2.62
N THR A 6 22.55 5.67 -2.03
CA THR A 6 23.36 5.82 -0.81
C THR A 6 22.77 4.99 0.35
N ALA A 7 23.64 4.51 1.25
CA ALA A 7 23.22 3.69 2.39
C ALA A 7 22.19 4.42 3.28
N ALA A 8 22.34 5.73 3.47
CA ALA A 8 21.39 6.56 4.20
C ALA A 8 20.01 6.60 3.51
N ALA A 9 19.99 6.83 2.18
CA ALA A 9 18.74 6.86 1.43
C ALA A 9 18.03 5.49 1.42
N MET A 10 18.77 4.39 1.37
CA MET A 10 18.20 3.04 1.45
C MET A 10 17.61 2.74 2.83
N ARG A 11 18.26 3.16 3.92
CA ARG A 11 17.71 3.03 5.28
C ARG A 11 16.40 3.78 5.45
N LEU A 12 16.33 5.03 4.98
CA LEU A 12 15.11 5.83 5.05
C LEU A 12 13.97 5.21 4.24
N ARG A 13 14.24 4.74 3.02
CA ARG A 13 13.21 4.06 2.21
C ARG A 13 12.68 2.82 2.92
N ARG A 14 13.57 2.01 3.50
CA ARG A 14 13.18 0.81 4.27
C ARG A 14 12.20 1.18 5.38
N SER A 15 12.54 2.15 6.23
CA SER A 15 11.69 2.53 7.36
C SER A 15 10.32 3.06 6.91
N VAL A 16 10.25 3.78 5.79
CA VAL A 16 9.00 4.32 5.26
C VAL A 16 8.10 3.21 4.71
N VAL A 17 8.66 2.22 4.01
CA VAL A 17 7.84 1.18 3.34
C VAL A 17 7.51 0.00 4.26
N GLU A 18 8.30 -0.24 5.30
CA GLU A 18 8.16 -1.39 6.20
C GLU A 18 6.77 -1.44 6.85
N ARG A 19 6.27 -0.31 7.33
CA ARG A 19 4.93 -0.24 7.93
C ARG A 19 3.80 -0.50 6.91
N PRO A 20 3.73 0.17 5.74
CA PRO A 20 2.78 -0.16 4.68
C PRO A 20 2.76 -1.64 4.31
N PHE A 21 3.94 -2.24 4.09
CA PHE A 21 4.03 -3.66 3.72
C PHE A 21 3.59 -4.59 4.85
N SER A 22 3.86 -4.24 6.11
CA SER A 22 3.34 -4.96 7.27
C SER A 22 1.80 -4.94 7.29
N THR A 23 1.18 -3.77 7.11
CA THR A 23 -0.28 -3.65 7.05
C THR A 23 -0.89 -4.45 5.90
N ILE A 24 -0.31 -4.36 4.70
CA ILE A 24 -0.78 -5.14 3.55
C ILE A 24 -0.73 -6.66 3.86
N LYS A 25 0.39 -7.15 4.37
CA LYS A 25 0.62 -8.58 4.61
C LYS A 25 -0.26 -9.17 5.71
N TYR A 26 -0.41 -8.48 6.82
CA TYR A 26 -1.03 -9.03 8.02
C TYR A 26 -2.44 -8.52 8.28
N ARG A 27 -2.82 -7.36 7.74
CA ARG A 27 -4.14 -6.77 7.96
C ARG A 27 -5.05 -6.85 6.75
N ILE A 28 -4.53 -6.57 5.56
CA ILE A 28 -5.33 -6.61 4.33
C ILE A 28 -5.46 -8.04 3.81
N PHE A 29 -4.33 -8.74 3.65
CA PHE A 29 -4.37 -10.14 3.27
C PHE A 29 -4.81 -11.05 4.43
N GLY A 30 -4.62 -10.61 5.69
CA GLY A 30 -4.88 -11.41 6.90
C GLY A 30 -3.87 -12.55 7.10
N HIS A 31 -3.63 -13.33 6.04
CA HIS A 31 -2.56 -14.30 5.95
C HIS A 31 -1.57 -13.84 4.86
N PRO A 32 -0.24 -13.77 5.11
CA PRO A 32 0.75 -13.24 4.15
C PRO A 32 1.02 -14.19 2.97
N ARG A 33 -0.01 -14.55 2.20
CA ARG A 33 0.01 -15.39 1.01
C ARG A 33 -0.92 -14.81 -0.05
N LEU A 34 -0.57 -15.04 -1.31
CA LEU A 34 -1.46 -14.79 -2.44
C LEU A 34 -2.38 -16.00 -2.62
N LEU A 35 -3.63 -15.76 -2.99
CA LEU A 35 -4.64 -16.79 -3.19
C LEU A 35 -4.63 -17.32 -4.63
N MET A 36 -4.39 -16.43 -5.59
CA MET A 36 -4.34 -16.74 -7.01
C MET A 36 -2.93 -17.19 -7.42
N ARG A 37 -2.89 -18.05 -8.44
CA ARG A 37 -1.65 -18.50 -9.05
C ARG A 37 -1.29 -17.65 -10.27
N GLY A 38 0.01 -17.55 -10.53
CA GLY A 38 0.55 -16.87 -11.70
C GLY A 38 0.63 -15.35 -11.55
N ARG A 39 1.33 -14.71 -12.50
CA ARG A 39 1.62 -13.27 -12.46
C ARG A 39 0.37 -12.39 -12.55
N ALA A 40 -0.60 -12.79 -13.37
CA ALA A 40 -1.84 -12.05 -13.54
C ALA A 40 -2.67 -12.01 -12.24
N GLY A 41 -2.83 -13.16 -11.58
CA GLY A 41 -3.52 -13.23 -10.28
C GLY A 41 -2.80 -12.43 -9.20
N ALA A 42 -1.49 -12.61 -9.07
CA ALA A 42 -0.66 -11.85 -8.13
C ALA A 42 -0.76 -10.33 -8.35
N HIS A 43 -0.80 -9.90 -9.61
CA HIS A 43 -0.94 -8.49 -9.97
C HIS A 43 -2.29 -7.92 -9.52
N ILE A 44 -3.39 -8.67 -9.73
CA ILE A 44 -4.72 -8.25 -9.29
C ILE A 44 -4.77 -8.13 -7.77
N GLU A 45 -4.33 -9.15 -7.04
CA GLU A 45 -4.35 -9.15 -5.58
C GLU A 45 -3.52 -8.01 -4.99
N LEU A 46 -2.31 -7.80 -5.51
CA LEU A 46 -1.45 -6.72 -5.02
C LEU A 46 -2.03 -5.35 -5.36
N SER A 47 -2.64 -5.19 -6.54
CA SER A 47 -3.29 -3.92 -6.94
C SER A 47 -4.46 -3.58 -6.04
N LEU A 48 -5.31 -4.56 -5.74
CA LEU A 48 -6.43 -4.39 -4.80
C LEU A 48 -5.96 -4.07 -3.38
N ALA A 49 -4.91 -4.75 -2.90
CA ALA A 49 -4.38 -4.51 -1.57
C ALA A 49 -3.75 -3.11 -1.43
N VAL A 50 -3.01 -2.65 -2.44
CA VAL A 50 -2.46 -1.29 -2.46
C VAL A 50 -3.57 -0.26 -2.52
N MET A 51 -4.63 -0.49 -3.32
CA MET A 51 -5.80 0.39 -3.36
C MET A 51 -6.47 0.49 -2.00
N ALA A 52 -6.74 -0.66 -1.35
CA ALA A 52 -7.34 -0.70 -0.01
C ALA A 52 -6.48 0.03 1.02
N TYR A 53 -5.17 -0.20 1.03
CA TYR A 53 -4.24 0.51 1.92
C TYR A 53 -4.29 2.02 1.70
N ASN A 54 -4.29 2.47 0.45
CA ASN A 54 -4.33 3.89 0.11
C ASN A 54 -5.66 4.52 0.55
N LEU A 55 -6.79 3.84 0.36
CA LEU A 55 -8.09 4.32 0.82
C LEU A 55 -8.17 4.43 2.34
N GLU A 56 -7.70 3.42 3.07
CA GLU A 56 -7.63 3.46 4.54
C GLU A 56 -6.72 4.62 5.01
N ARG A 57 -5.57 4.80 4.36
CA ARG A 57 -4.64 5.89 4.67
C ARG A 57 -5.24 7.25 4.35
N MET A 58 -5.96 7.40 3.24
CA MET A 58 -6.65 8.63 2.88
C MET A 58 -7.77 8.95 3.86
N ALA A 59 -8.54 7.94 4.28
CA ALA A 59 -9.58 8.09 5.30
C ALA A 59 -8.99 8.58 6.63
N ASN A 60 -7.85 8.03 7.07
CA ASN A 60 -7.17 8.44 8.29
C ASN A 60 -6.58 9.87 8.21
N VAL A 61 -6.10 10.30 7.03
CA VAL A 61 -5.47 11.62 6.86
C VAL A 61 -6.50 12.73 6.61
N LEU A 62 -7.50 12.46 5.76
CA LEU A 62 -8.49 13.46 5.32
C LEU A 62 -9.78 13.42 6.13
N GLY A 63 -10.08 12.30 6.79
CA GLY A 63 -11.38 12.00 7.38
C GLY A 63 -12.38 11.47 6.35
N ASN A 64 -13.31 10.63 6.81
CA ASN A 64 -14.28 9.93 5.94
C ASN A 64 -15.17 10.89 5.14
N ALA A 65 -15.68 11.96 5.77
CA ALA A 65 -16.59 12.90 5.12
C ALA A 65 -15.96 13.59 3.89
N ARG A 66 -14.73 14.10 4.05
CA ARG A 66 -13.99 14.76 2.96
C ARG A 66 -13.60 13.76 1.88
N LEU A 67 -13.22 12.54 2.27
CA LEU A 67 -12.89 11.49 1.31
C LEU A 67 -14.10 11.12 0.46
N THR A 68 -15.27 10.87 1.07
CA THR A 68 -16.49 10.54 0.34
C THR A 68 -16.89 11.65 -0.63
N GLN A 69 -16.81 12.91 -0.20
CA GLN A 69 -17.07 14.05 -1.08
C GLN A 69 -16.10 14.10 -2.26
N ALA A 70 -14.81 13.83 -2.05
CA ALA A 70 -13.81 13.81 -3.12
C ALA A 70 -13.98 12.66 -4.11
N LEU A 71 -14.60 11.55 -3.68
CA LEU A 71 -14.86 10.36 -4.51
C LEU A 71 -16.20 10.41 -5.25
N GLN A 72 -17.07 11.37 -4.93
CA GLN A 72 -18.31 11.57 -5.69
C GLN A 72 -17.96 11.99 -7.12
N ILE A 73 -18.32 11.14 -8.07
CA ILE A 73 -18.26 11.45 -9.50
C ILE A 73 -19.40 12.43 -9.77
N LYS A 74 -19.06 13.56 -10.41
CA LYS A 74 -20.06 14.51 -10.93
C LYS A 74 -20.74 13.96 -12.18
#